data_AF-A0A2V6YE49-F1
#
_entry.id   AF-A0A2V6YE49-F1
#
_cell.length_a   1.000
_cell.length_b   1.000
_cell.length_c   1.000
_cell.angle_alpha   90.00
_cell.angle_beta   90.00
_cell.angle_gamma   90.00
#
_symmetry.space_group_name_H-M   'P 1'
#
loop_
_entity.id
_entity.type
_entity.pdbx_description
1 polymer ?
#
loop_
_entity_poly.entity_id
_entity_poly.type
_entity_poly.pdbx_seq_one_letter_code
_entity_poly.pdbx_strand_id
1 'polypeptide(L)'
;MNGGLTPYANDTRFDWSSAISTPGCAHRRDFVFNAGFYTDTDTTGAGPRFVISASNNATRSGAFPKNPGRMPFTINVEGWYTFEHRFRDNGFGVLAVDLTIKNSLGVPLMMWTLSDPSDVIGTTVGGNRYGWFVINEFVPALALDNSALVGFQDFCQPPPSTPNAKVTAGGWIPLDDDGEATFGLTAKTNAAVPPSASGHLTYQDHVQKRTVKSTAITSVVVTGNCAKVRGTATVNGTGSFGFEVDVCDNDEPGKDADTFGIVMSDGYMASGTLGGGNVQLH
;
A
#
# COMPACT_ATOMS: atom_id res chain seq x y z
N MET A 1 1.09 14.03 13.10
CA MET A 1 0.48 15.37 13.23
C MET A 1 0.85 15.96 14.58
N ASN A 2 1.56 17.10 14.63
CA ASN A 2 1.71 17.87 15.87
C ASN A 2 0.48 18.76 16.05
N GLY A 3 -0.44 18.38 16.93
CA GLY A 3 -1.62 19.18 17.23
C GLY A 3 -1.32 20.20 18.32
N GLY A 4 -0.63 21.30 18.00
CA GLY A 4 -0.70 22.46 18.89
C GLY A 4 -2.16 22.96 18.94
N LEU A 5 -2.69 23.26 20.13
CA LEU A 5 -3.94 23.99 20.32
C LEU A 5 -3.74 25.49 20.02
N THR A 6 -2.96 25.79 18.98
CA THR A 6 -2.90 27.11 18.34
C THR A 6 -4.26 27.37 17.68
N PRO A 7 -4.89 28.53 17.90
CA PRO A 7 -6.33 28.66 17.70
C PRO A 7 -6.67 28.79 16.21
N TYR A 8 -6.89 27.65 15.56
CA TYR A 8 -7.54 27.64 14.25
C TYR A 8 -8.99 28.13 14.39
N ALA A 9 -9.58 28.64 13.31
CA ALA A 9 -10.99 29.01 13.32
C ALA A 9 -11.87 27.79 13.65
N ASN A 10 -12.97 28.00 14.36
CA ASN A 10 -13.93 26.92 14.62
C ASN A 10 -14.37 26.31 13.28
N ASP A 11 -14.39 24.98 13.22
CA ASP A 11 -14.71 24.21 12.03
C ASP A 11 -13.70 24.33 10.87
N THR A 12 -12.41 24.51 11.18
CA THR A 12 -11.30 24.32 10.23
C THR A 12 -11.05 22.82 10.03
N ARG A 13 -10.96 22.33 8.78
CA ARG A 13 -10.94 20.88 8.49
C ARG A 13 -9.79 20.43 7.60
N PHE A 14 -9.47 19.15 7.73
CA PHE A 14 -8.75 18.40 6.70
C PHE A 14 -9.41 17.03 6.53
N ASP A 15 -9.34 16.50 5.32
CA ASP A 15 -9.72 15.12 5.01
C ASP A 15 -8.51 14.40 4.44
N TRP A 16 -8.05 13.35 5.12
CA TRP A 16 -6.99 12.48 4.62
C TRP A 16 -7.61 11.17 4.13
N SER A 17 -7.59 10.98 2.80
CA SER A 17 -8.11 9.77 2.15
C SER A 17 -6.99 8.80 1.80
N SER A 18 -7.24 7.51 1.95
CA SER A 18 -6.59 6.47 1.18
C SER A 18 -7.63 5.68 0.40
N ALA A 19 -7.34 5.31 -0.85
CA ALA A 19 -8.30 4.63 -1.71
C ALA A 19 -7.82 3.26 -2.16
N ILE A 20 -8.76 2.47 -2.69
CA ILE A 20 -8.51 1.21 -3.38
C ILE A 20 -8.93 1.30 -4.85
N SER A 21 -8.25 0.51 -5.70
CA SER A 21 -8.63 0.31 -7.09
C SER A 21 -9.46 -0.97 -7.28
N THR A 22 -10.16 -1.09 -8.39
CA THR A 22 -10.57 -2.39 -8.94
C THR A 22 -9.38 -3.12 -9.56
N PRO A 23 -9.46 -4.43 -9.86
CA PRO A 23 -8.41 -5.13 -10.62
C PRO A 23 -8.10 -4.52 -11.99
N GLY A 24 -9.06 -3.78 -12.56
CA GLY A 24 -8.92 -3.02 -13.81
C GLY A 24 -8.43 -1.59 -13.62
N CYS A 25 -7.85 -1.25 -12.47
CA CYS A 25 -7.27 0.07 -12.18
C CYS A 25 -8.23 1.26 -12.15
N ALA A 26 -9.55 1.03 -12.13
CA ALA A 26 -10.51 2.08 -11.83
C ALA A 26 -10.52 2.36 -10.33
N HIS A 27 -10.84 3.59 -9.93
CA HIS A 27 -11.16 3.88 -8.53
C HIS A 27 -12.33 3.00 -8.07
N ARG A 28 -12.26 2.52 -6.82
CA ARG A 28 -13.34 1.76 -6.21
C ARG A 28 -13.90 2.43 -4.97
N ARG A 29 -13.07 2.72 -3.97
CA ARG A 29 -13.54 3.26 -2.68
C ARG A 29 -12.47 4.06 -1.99
N ASP A 30 -12.87 5.16 -1.35
CA ASP A 30 -12.06 5.93 -0.42
C ASP A 30 -12.30 5.49 1.03
N PHE A 31 -11.26 5.62 1.86
CA PHE A 31 -11.28 5.45 3.31
C PHE A 31 -10.66 6.72 3.89
N VAL A 32 -11.44 7.45 4.68
CA VAL A 32 -11.14 8.85 4.98
C VAL A 32 -11.16 9.09 6.48
N PHE A 33 -10.10 9.69 6.99
CA PHE A 33 -10.15 10.41 8.26
C PHE A 33 -10.71 11.80 8.00
N ASN A 34 -11.89 12.07 8.55
CA ASN A 34 -12.51 13.38 8.52
C ASN A 34 -12.17 14.10 9.82
N ALA A 35 -11.28 15.09 9.77
CA ALA A 35 -10.79 15.81 10.94
C ALA A 35 -11.20 17.28 10.91
N GLY A 36 -11.62 17.79 12.07
CA GLY A 36 -11.95 19.20 12.25
C GLY A 36 -11.44 19.74 13.58
N PHE A 37 -11.07 21.02 13.60
CA PHE A 37 -10.75 21.77 14.80
C PHE A 37 -11.98 22.55 15.28
N TYR A 38 -12.25 22.47 16.58
CA TYR A 38 -13.45 23.05 17.19
C TYR A 38 -13.13 23.77 18.49
N THR A 39 -13.85 24.87 18.72
CA THR A 39 -13.82 25.66 19.95
C THR A 39 -15.22 25.82 20.56
N ASP A 40 -16.26 25.40 19.83
CA ASP A 40 -17.65 25.35 20.31
C ASP A 40 -17.85 24.33 21.44
N THR A 41 -19.06 24.25 21.98
CA THR A 41 -19.45 23.23 22.97
C THR A 41 -20.54 22.35 22.40
N ASP A 42 -20.31 21.05 22.37
CA ASP A 42 -21.27 20.04 21.92
C ASP A 42 -21.00 18.68 22.56
N THR A 43 -21.60 17.62 22.02
CA THR A 43 -21.45 16.24 22.50
C THR A 43 -20.03 15.68 22.37
N THR A 44 -19.14 16.33 21.61
CA THR A 44 -17.74 15.93 21.43
C THR A 44 -16.79 16.65 22.38
N GLY A 45 -17.30 17.59 23.19
CA GLY A 45 -16.54 18.31 24.21
C GLY A 45 -16.74 19.83 24.14
N ALA A 46 -15.87 20.54 24.87
CA ALA A 46 -15.83 21.99 24.92
C ALA A 46 -14.39 22.49 24.82
N GLY A 47 -14.21 23.73 24.36
CA GLY A 47 -12.90 24.35 24.20
C GLY A 47 -12.12 23.81 22.99
N PRO A 48 -10.88 24.31 22.78
CA PRO A 48 -10.01 23.93 21.66
C PRO A 48 -9.75 22.43 21.63
N ARG A 49 -10.16 21.78 20.54
CA ARG A 49 -10.00 20.33 20.34
C ARG A 49 -10.01 19.96 18.87
N PHE A 50 -9.35 18.86 18.53
CA PHE A 50 -9.62 18.17 17.27
C PHE A 50 -10.71 17.12 17.49
N VAL A 51 -11.60 16.97 16.51
CA VAL A 51 -12.59 15.90 16.46
C VAL A 51 -12.45 15.19 15.13
N ILE A 52 -12.37 13.87 15.19
CA ILE A 52 -12.10 13.01 14.03
C ILE A 52 -13.13 11.90 13.96
N SER A 53 -13.59 11.57 12.76
CA SER A 53 -14.34 10.34 12.49
C SER A 53 -13.83 9.67 11.21
N ALA A 54 -14.20 8.40 11.02
CA ALA A 54 -13.88 7.62 9.83
C ALA A 54 -15.09 7.46 8.91
N SER A 55 -14.90 7.63 7.60
CA SER A 55 -15.95 7.37 6.61
C SER A 55 -15.38 6.99 5.23
N ASN A 56 -16.26 6.79 4.26
CA ASN A 56 -15.91 6.61 2.86
C ASN A 56 -16.15 7.88 2.02
N ASN A 57 -16.35 9.03 2.67
CA ASN A 57 -16.63 10.31 2.01
C ASN A 57 -15.66 11.39 2.50
N ALA A 58 -15.41 12.36 1.64
CA ALA A 58 -14.61 13.54 1.92
C ALA A 58 -15.35 14.80 1.47
N THR A 59 -14.70 15.96 1.59
CA THR A 59 -15.18 17.32 1.27
C THR A 59 -16.12 17.92 2.30
N ARG A 60 -16.26 19.25 2.27
CA ARG A 60 -17.15 20.00 3.16
C ARG A 60 -18.61 19.52 3.16
N SER A 61 -19.14 19.11 2.01
CA SER A 61 -20.52 18.65 1.86
C SER A 61 -20.69 17.14 2.10
N GLY A 62 -19.61 16.35 1.92
CA GLY A 62 -19.64 14.89 2.05
C GLY A 62 -19.17 14.36 3.38
N ALA A 63 -18.44 15.15 4.17
CA ALA A 63 -17.83 14.75 5.42
C ALA A 63 -18.33 15.56 6.62
N PHE A 64 -18.45 14.88 7.76
CA PHE A 64 -18.81 15.49 9.03
C PHE A 64 -17.92 14.93 10.16
N PRO A 65 -16.84 15.63 10.55
CA PRO A 65 -15.90 15.13 11.56
C PRO A 65 -16.55 14.74 12.90
N LYS A 66 -17.63 15.44 13.31
CA LYS A 66 -18.36 15.16 14.55
C LYS A 66 -19.54 14.20 14.39
N ASN A 67 -19.59 13.41 13.31
CA ASN A 67 -20.74 12.55 13.02
C ASN A 67 -21.02 11.56 14.16
N PRO A 68 -22.15 11.70 14.90
CA PRO A 68 -22.42 10.86 16.06
C PRO A 68 -22.64 9.39 15.68
N GLY A 69 -23.11 9.11 14.46
CA GLY A 69 -23.24 7.74 13.92
C GLY A 69 -21.91 7.09 13.54
N ARG A 70 -20.79 7.82 13.65
CA ARG A 70 -19.44 7.34 13.34
C ARG A 70 -18.52 7.36 14.56
N MET A 71 -19.06 7.47 15.77
CA MET A 71 -18.30 7.46 17.03
C MET A 71 -17.08 8.41 16.97
N PRO A 72 -17.30 9.73 16.90
CA PRO A 72 -16.21 10.68 16.71
C PRO A 72 -15.27 10.67 17.91
N PHE A 73 -13.98 10.82 17.65
CA PHE A 73 -12.92 10.82 18.66
C PHE A 73 -12.34 12.21 18.84
N THR A 74 -12.19 12.61 20.10
CA THR A 74 -11.69 13.94 20.47
C THR A 74 -10.24 13.86 20.93
N ILE A 75 -9.41 14.72 20.36
CA ILE A 75 -8.03 14.98 20.82
C ILE A 75 -7.99 16.37 21.43
N ASN A 76 -7.69 16.42 22.73
CA ASN A 76 -7.60 17.64 23.53
C ASN A 76 -6.21 17.86 24.15
N VAL A 77 -5.25 16.98 23.86
CA VAL A 77 -3.86 17.08 24.32
C VAL A 77 -2.96 17.33 23.13
N GLU A 78 -2.09 18.33 23.26
CA GLU A 78 -1.10 18.64 22.24
C GLU A 78 -0.07 17.54 22.10
N GLY A 79 0.37 17.30 20.86
CA GLY A 79 1.45 16.35 20.59
C GLY A 79 1.35 15.69 19.23
N TRP A 80 2.26 14.73 19.01
CA TRP A 80 2.32 13.94 17.79
C TRP A 80 1.37 12.75 17.83
N TYR A 81 0.51 12.68 16.81
CA TYR A 81 -0.37 11.55 16.56
C TYR A 81 -0.10 10.92 15.19
N THR A 82 -0.25 9.60 15.12
CA THR A 82 -0.15 8.81 13.89
C THR A 82 -1.55 8.41 13.44
N PHE A 83 -1.85 8.68 12.17
CA PHE A 83 -3.08 8.28 11.49
C PHE A 83 -2.73 7.12 10.56
N GLU A 84 -3.27 5.94 10.82
CA GLU A 84 -2.94 4.70 10.11
C GLU A 84 -4.17 4.13 9.41
N HIS A 85 -4.03 3.78 8.14
CA HIS A 85 -4.95 2.89 7.43
C HIS A 85 -4.30 1.51 7.31
N ARG A 86 -4.93 0.48 7.86
CA ARG A 86 -4.50 -0.92 7.70
C ARG A 86 -5.54 -1.68 6.88
N PHE A 87 -5.15 -2.05 5.67
CA PHE A 87 -5.95 -2.88 4.77
C PHE A 87 -5.69 -4.36 5.07
N ARG A 88 -6.75 -5.15 5.27
CA ARG A 88 -6.65 -6.59 5.56
C ARG A 88 -7.88 -7.35 5.06
N ASP A 89 -7.71 -8.66 4.90
CA ASP A 89 -8.85 -9.57 4.83
C ASP A 89 -9.59 -9.59 6.19
N ASN A 90 -10.92 -9.61 6.15
CA ASN A 90 -11.76 -9.81 7.33
C ASN A 90 -11.89 -11.29 7.76
N GLY A 91 -11.22 -12.20 7.06
CA GLY A 91 -11.25 -13.65 7.28
C GLY A 91 -12.16 -14.39 6.30
N PHE A 92 -12.82 -13.68 5.38
CA PHE A 92 -13.79 -14.24 4.43
C PHE A 92 -13.54 -13.75 2.98
N GLY A 93 -12.34 -13.28 2.68
CA GLY A 93 -11.99 -12.76 1.35
C GLY A 93 -12.56 -11.37 1.06
N VAL A 94 -13.06 -10.66 2.07
CA VAL A 94 -13.62 -9.31 1.95
C VAL A 94 -12.71 -8.31 2.66
N LEU A 95 -12.47 -7.17 2.02
CA LEU A 95 -11.63 -6.12 2.57
C LEU A 95 -12.26 -5.53 3.84
N ALA A 96 -11.44 -5.43 4.87
CA ALA A 96 -11.64 -4.56 6.02
C ALA A 96 -10.47 -3.57 6.11
N VAL A 97 -10.78 -2.32 6.40
CA VAL A 97 -9.80 -1.25 6.60
C VAL A 97 -9.93 -0.71 8.01
N ASP A 98 -8.89 -0.89 8.81
CA ASP A 98 -8.80 -0.30 10.14
C ASP A 98 -8.17 1.09 10.04
N LEU A 99 -8.94 2.11 10.45
CA LEU A 99 -8.52 3.49 10.57
C LEU A 99 -8.17 3.74 12.03
N THR A 100 -6.88 3.84 12.35
CA THR A 100 -6.39 3.94 13.72
C THR A 100 -5.71 5.28 13.97
N ILE A 101 -6.04 5.91 15.10
CA ILE A 101 -5.28 7.03 15.67
C ILE A 101 -4.42 6.48 16.80
N LYS A 102 -3.11 6.73 16.74
CA LYS A 102 -2.13 6.34 17.79
C LYS A 102 -1.49 7.57 18.39
N ASN A 103 -1.13 7.50 19.68
CA ASN A 103 -0.31 8.53 20.32
C ASN A 103 1.17 8.42 19.89
N SER A 104 2.02 9.31 20.42
CA SER A 104 3.46 9.35 20.13
C SER A 104 4.24 8.10 20.53
N LEU A 105 3.69 7.27 21.43
CA LEU A 105 4.28 5.99 21.83
C LEU A 105 3.77 4.81 20.97
N GLY A 106 2.97 5.08 19.94
CA GLY A 106 2.37 4.05 19.08
C GLY A 106 1.18 3.32 19.70
N VAL A 107 0.69 3.76 20.87
CA VAL A 107 -0.48 3.15 21.53
C VAL A 107 -1.74 3.58 20.77
N PRO A 108 -2.60 2.64 20.32
CA PRO A 108 -3.86 2.98 19.68
C PRO A 108 -4.81 3.65 20.67
N LEU A 109 -5.35 4.80 20.29
CA LEU A 109 -6.33 5.57 21.06
C LEU A 109 -7.75 5.36 20.54
N MET A 110 -7.90 5.24 19.22
CA MET A 110 -9.17 4.99 18.55
C MET A 110 -8.94 4.15 17.30
N MET A 111 -9.87 3.24 17.02
CA MET A 111 -9.90 2.47 15.78
C MET A 111 -11.33 2.41 15.25
N TRP A 112 -11.49 2.66 13.96
CA TRP A 112 -12.71 2.36 13.21
C TRP A 112 -12.40 1.30 12.17
N THR A 113 -13.25 0.28 12.05
CA THR A 113 -13.14 -0.68 10.95
C THR A 113 -14.24 -0.39 9.93
N LEU A 114 -13.84 -0.10 8.68
CA LEU A 114 -14.74 0.03 7.54
C LEU A 114 -14.63 -1.24 6.69
N SER A 115 -15.76 -1.89 6.42
CA SER A 115 -15.84 -3.07 5.55
C SER A 115 -17.17 -3.06 4.83
N ASP A 116 -17.15 -3.42 3.55
CA ASP A 116 -18.33 -3.53 2.70
C ASP A 116 -18.31 -4.90 2.01
N PRO A 117 -19.37 -5.71 2.11
CA PRO A 117 -19.40 -7.06 1.52
C PRO A 117 -19.13 -7.12 0.02
N SER A 118 -19.30 -6.01 -0.71
CA SER A 118 -19.00 -5.95 -2.14
C SER A 118 -17.50 -5.86 -2.45
N ASP A 119 -16.66 -5.49 -1.47
CA ASP A 119 -15.21 -5.33 -1.60
C ASP A 119 -14.48 -6.67 -1.47
N VAL A 120 -14.73 -7.59 -2.40
CA VAL A 120 -14.12 -8.91 -2.49
C VAL A 120 -12.69 -8.81 -3.04
N ILE A 121 -11.71 -9.27 -2.27
CA ILE A 121 -10.28 -9.23 -2.59
C ILE A 121 -10.00 -10.08 -3.84
N GLY A 122 -9.24 -9.53 -4.78
CA GLY A 122 -8.88 -10.21 -6.04
C GLY A 122 -10.00 -10.27 -7.07
N THR A 123 -11.25 -9.96 -6.70
CA THR A 123 -12.39 -9.92 -7.64
C THR A 123 -12.82 -8.49 -7.94
N THR A 124 -13.12 -7.72 -6.91
CA THR A 124 -13.57 -6.34 -7.04
C THR A 124 -12.57 -5.35 -6.48
N VAL A 125 -11.68 -5.77 -5.57
CA VAL A 125 -10.55 -5.00 -5.04
C VAL A 125 -9.24 -5.45 -5.70
N GLY A 126 -8.51 -4.50 -6.28
CA GLY A 126 -7.22 -4.73 -6.94
C GLY A 126 -5.99 -4.32 -6.12
N GLY A 127 -6.15 -3.41 -5.15
CA GLY A 127 -5.05 -2.95 -4.29
C GLY A 127 -5.22 -1.50 -3.81
N ASN A 128 -4.21 -1.00 -3.09
CA ASN A 128 -4.12 0.36 -2.54
C ASN A 128 -3.74 1.39 -3.61
N ARG A 129 -4.58 2.41 -3.85
CA ARG A 129 -4.44 3.34 -4.97
C ARG A 129 -3.61 4.59 -4.66
N TYR A 130 -4.00 5.37 -3.67
CA TYR A 130 -3.36 6.64 -3.30
C TYR A 130 -3.53 6.94 -1.81
N GLY A 131 -2.74 7.90 -1.33
CA GLY A 131 -3.04 8.72 -0.15
C GLY A 131 -3.11 10.19 -0.57
N TRP A 132 -4.16 10.91 -0.17
CA TRP A 132 -4.40 12.28 -0.61
C TRP A 132 -5.13 13.13 0.43
N PHE A 133 -4.70 14.39 0.60
CA PHE A 133 -5.47 15.39 1.34
C PHE A 133 -6.55 15.98 0.43
N VAL A 134 -7.79 15.52 0.58
CA VAL A 134 -8.91 15.98 -0.27
C VAL A 134 -9.22 17.45 0.01
N ILE A 135 -9.18 17.83 1.27
CA ILE A 135 -9.20 19.23 1.72
C ILE A 135 -8.17 19.41 2.83
N ASN A 136 -7.56 20.60 2.91
CA ASN A 136 -6.75 21.02 4.03
C ASN A 136 -6.86 22.54 4.19
N GLU A 137 -7.47 22.99 5.27
CA GLU A 137 -7.77 24.40 5.53
C GLU A 137 -6.88 24.99 6.62
N PHE A 138 -5.93 24.20 7.15
CA PHE A 138 -5.04 24.65 8.21
C PHE A 138 -3.94 25.54 7.64
N VAL A 139 -4.10 26.85 7.82
CA VAL A 139 -3.18 27.91 7.36
C VAL A 139 -2.59 28.66 8.58
N PRO A 140 -1.27 28.97 8.63
CA PRO A 140 -0.26 28.71 7.61
C PRO A 140 0.18 27.25 7.54
N ALA A 141 0.03 26.46 8.63
CA ALA A 141 0.20 25.02 8.58
C ALA A 141 -0.38 24.30 9.80
N LEU A 142 -0.76 23.05 9.55
CA LEU A 142 -0.76 21.97 10.53
C LEU A 142 0.46 21.09 10.24
N ALA A 143 1.26 20.76 11.26
CA ALA A 143 2.46 19.95 11.04
C ALA A 143 2.09 18.49 10.71
N LEU A 144 2.46 18.05 9.51
CA LEU A 144 2.26 16.72 8.97
C LEU A 144 3.61 16.21 8.48
N ASP A 145 4.03 15.03 8.94
CA ASP A 145 5.34 14.47 8.63
C ASP A 145 5.31 12.94 8.79
N ASN A 146 6.37 12.29 8.32
CA ASN A 146 6.60 10.84 8.39
C ASN A 146 5.48 10.03 7.72
N SER A 147 4.95 10.53 6.60
CA SER A 147 4.00 9.80 5.78
C SER A 147 4.73 8.68 5.04
N ALA A 148 4.22 7.46 5.18
CA ALA A 148 4.76 6.28 4.52
C ALA A 148 3.63 5.36 4.06
N LEU A 149 3.87 4.68 2.94
CA LEU A 149 3.16 3.47 2.58
C LEU A 149 4.05 2.29 2.94
N VAL A 150 3.52 1.33 3.70
CA VAL A 150 4.23 0.11 4.08
C VAL A 150 3.46 -1.09 3.54
N GLY A 151 4.15 -1.99 2.84
CA GLY A 151 3.56 -3.18 2.22
C GLY A 151 3.37 -3.05 0.70
N PHE A 152 2.50 -3.88 0.13
CA PHE A 152 2.26 -3.97 -1.31
C PHE A 152 1.54 -2.72 -1.84
N GLN A 153 2.19 -2.04 -2.80
CA GLN A 153 1.61 -0.94 -3.57
C GLN A 153 0.90 -1.51 -4.80
N ASP A 154 -0.31 -1.02 -5.06
CA ASP A 154 -1.10 -1.41 -6.24
C ASP A 154 -0.29 -1.23 -7.53
N PHE A 155 -0.33 -2.25 -8.39
CA PHE A 155 0.32 -2.26 -9.70
C PHE A 155 -0.30 -1.27 -10.68
N CYS A 156 -1.48 -0.71 -10.37
CA CYS A 156 -2.15 0.27 -11.19
C CYS A 156 -1.48 1.65 -11.20
N GLN A 157 -0.70 1.99 -10.17
CA GLN A 157 0.12 3.20 -10.11
C GLN A 157 1.52 2.81 -9.66
N PRO A 158 2.28 2.13 -10.53
CA PRO A 158 3.57 1.62 -10.15
C PRO A 158 4.55 2.79 -9.98
N PRO A 159 5.49 2.72 -9.03
CA PRO A 159 6.53 3.72 -8.87
C PRO A 159 7.31 3.97 -10.17
N PRO A 160 7.79 5.21 -10.40
CA PRO A 160 8.64 5.52 -11.54
C PRO A 160 9.84 4.57 -11.60
N SER A 161 10.12 4.06 -12.78
CA SER A 161 11.24 3.13 -12.95
C SER A 161 12.59 3.86 -12.92
N THR A 162 13.65 3.16 -12.53
CA THR A 162 15.03 3.61 -12.71
C THR A 162 15.34 3.66 -14.21
N PRO A 163 15.82 4.78 -14.78
CA PRO A 163 16.18 4.85 -16.20
C PRO A 163 17.33 3.90 -16.57
N ASN A 164 17.27 3.30 -17.77
CA ASN A 164 18.29 2.38 -18.31
C ASN A 164 18.64 1.16 -17.44
N ALA A 165 17.78 0.79 -16.50
CA ALA A 165 17.98 -0.39 -15.68
C ALA A 165 17.75 -1.66 -16.49
N LYS A 166 18.54 -2.69 -16.22
CA LYS A 166 18.26 -4.05 -16.69
C LYS A 166 18.51 -5.04 -15.57
N VAL A 167 17.57 -5.96 -15.39
CA VAL A 167 17.62 -7.03 -14.41
C VAL A 167 17.39 -8.35 -15.14
N THR A 168 18.26 -9.32 -14.91
CA THR A 168 18.05 -10.70 -15.33
C THR A 168 18.21 -11.58 -14.11
N ALA A 169 17.25 -12.46 -13.85
CA ALA A 169 17.35 -13.41 -12.76
C ALA A 169 16.75 -14.73 -13.17
N GLY A 170 17.33 -15.84 -12.73
CA GLY A 170 16.77 -17.16 -12.98
C GLY A 170 17.35 -18.16 -12.01
N GLY A 171 16.54 -19.11 -11.59
CA GLY A 171 16.94 -20.06 -10.57
C GLY A 171 15.76 -20.68 -9.85
N TRP A 172 16.03 -21.13 -8.63
CA TRP A 172 15.01 -21.66 -7.74
C TRP A 172 15.26 -21.24 -6.29
N ILE A 173 14.16 -21.14 -5.53
CA ILE A 173 14.17 -20.94 -4.08
C ILE A 173 13.53 -22.16 -3.40
N PRO A 174 14.00 -22.54 -2.20
CA PRO A 174 13.30 -23.52 -1.39
C PRO A 174 11.95 -22.96 -0.93
N LEU A 175 10.96 -23.84 -0.81
CA LEU A 175 9.68 -23.60 -0.16
C LEU A 175 9.54 -24.54 1.05
N ASP A 176 8.44 -24.40 1.79
CA ASP A 176 8.08 -25.36 2.84
C ASP A 176 7.91 -26.79 2.26
N ASP A 177 7.91 -27.79 3.15
CA ASP A 177 7.77 -29.23 2.83
C ASP A 177 8.84 -29.76 1.85
N ASP A 178 10.07 -29.26 1.94
CA ASP A 178 11.19 -29.55 1.03
C ASP A 178 10.84 -29.28 -0.45
N GLY A 179 9.86 -28.39 -0.68
CA GLY A 179 9.45 -27.96 -2.00
C GLY A 179 10.41 -26.95 -2.62
N GLU A 180 10.19 -26.67 -3.90
CA GLU A 180 10.91 -25.63 -4.61
C GLU A 180 9.96 -24.78 -5.46
N ALA A 181 10.38 -23.55 -5.69
CA ALA A 181 9.82 -22.73 -6.76
C ALA A 181 10.90 -22.31 -7.74
N THR A 182 10.61 -22.46 -9.03
CA THR A 182 11.52 -22.06 -10.11
C THR A 182 11.04 -20.77 -10.75
N PHE A 183 11.97 -19.92 -11.17
CA PHE A 183 11.63 -18.65 -11.80
C PHE A 183 12.60 -18.26 -12.91
N GLY A 184 12.13 -17.38 -13.80
CA GLY A 184 12.92 -16.68 -14.79
C GLY A 184 12.37 -15.27 -14.98
N LEU A 185 13.24 -14.28 -14.87
CA LEU A 185 12.96 -12.86 -14.94
C LEU A 185 13.92 -12.19 -15.92
N THR A 186 13.38 -11.39 -16.81
CA THR A 186 14.12 -10.37 -17.54
C THR A 186 13.29 -9.11 -17.55
N ALA A 187 13.82 -8.02 -17.02
CA ALA A 187 13.15 -6.75 -17.00
C ALA A 187 14.13 -5.64 -17.40
N LYS A 188 13.67 -4.65 -18.15
CA LYS A 188 14.48 -3.51 -18.57
C LYS A 188 13.66 -2.25 -18.71
N THR A 189 14.31 -1.11 -18.60
CA THR A 189 13.73 0.21 -18.83
C THR A 189 14.50 0.96 -19.90
N ASN A 190 13.84 1.92 -20.54
CA ASN A 190 14.48 2.83 -21.50
C ASN A 190 15.00 4.11 -20.80
N ALA A 191 15.59 5.01 -21.59
CA ALA A 191 16.05 6.33 -21.14
C ALA A 191 14.94 7.41 -21.19
N ALA A 192 13.70 7.06 -21.52
CA ALA A 192 12.63 8.05 -21.67
C ALA A 192 12.28 8.69 -20.32
N VAL A 193 11.58 9.84 -20.35
CA VAL A 193 11.09 10.50 -19.14
C VAL A 193 9.57 10.66 -19.26
N PRO A 194 8.76 9.88 -18.51
CA PRO A 194 9.18 8.82 -17.58
C PRO A 194 9.67 7.55 -18.30
N PRO A 195 10.58 6.75 -17.68
CA PRO A 195 11.06 5.51 -18.28
C PRO A 195 9.94 4.48 -18.43
N SER A 196 9.91 3.79 -19.56
CA SER A 196 8.99 2.69 -19.83
C SER A 196 9.66 1.35 -19.51
N ALA A 197 8.99 0.51 -18.73
CA ALA A 197 9.45 -0.84 -18.40
C ALA A 197 8.94 -1.87 -19.41
N SER A 198 9.70 -2.95 -19.60
CA SER A 198 9.32 -4.09 -20.44
C SER A 198 10.07 -5.35 -19.97
N GLY A 199 9.55 -6.53 -20.30
CA GLY A 199 10.19 -7.79 -19.92
C GLY A 199 9.23 -8.95 -19.75
N HIS A 200 9.70 -9.99 -19.09
CA HIS A 200 8.97 -11.21 -18.80
C HIS A 200 9.33 -11.77 -17.42
N LEU A 201 8.33 -12.29 -16.72
CA LEU A 201 8.46 -13.14 -15.54
C LEU A 201 7.70 -14.44 -15.78
N THR A 202 8.34 -15.56 -15.46
CA THR A 202 7.69 -16.84 -15.17
C THR A 202 8.10 -17.27 -13.79
N TYR A 203 7.13 -17.70 -12.98
CA TYR A 203 7.35 -18.28 -11.66
C TYR A 203 6.46 -19.51 -11.52
N GLN A 204 7.00 -20.59 -10.96
CA GLN A 204 6.27 -21.83 -10.74
C GLN A 204 6.55 -22.34 -9.32
N ASP A 205 5.50 -22.37 -8.49
CA ASP A 205 5.50 -23.09 -7.22
C ASP A 205 5.10 -24.54 -7.49
N HIS A 206 6.02 -25.46 -7.23
CA HIS A 206 5.83 -26.90 -7.48
C HIS A 206 5.04 -27.60 -6.38
N VAL A 207 4.87 -26.99 -5.20
CA VAL A 207 4.05 -27.51 -4.09
C VAL A 207 2.58 -27.22 -4.38
N GLN A 208 2.23 -25.95 -4.61
CA GLN A 208 0.85 -25.51 -4.87
C GLN A 208 0.42 -25.72 -6.33
N LYS A 209 1.33 -26.20 -7.20
CA LYS A 209 1.12 -26.33 -8.67
C LYS A 209 0.64 -25.02 -9.29
N ARG A 210 1.21 -23.91 -8.83
CA ARG A 210 0.85 -22.55 -9.24
C ARG A 210 1.86 -22.03 -10.25
N THR A 211 1.37 -21.64 -11.42
CA THR A 211 2.17 -21.03 -12.49
C THR A 211 1.76 -19.57 -12.66
N VAL A 212 2.69 -18.66 -12.44
CA VAL A 212 2.54 -17.23 -12.67
C VAL A 212 3.29 -16.86 -13.95
N LYS A 213 2.59 -16.21 -14.89
CA LYS A 213 3.18 -15.69 -16.12
C LYS A 213 2.83 -14.23 -16.30
N SER A 214 3.84 -13.37 -16.36
CA SER A 214 3.61 -11.94 -16.59
C SER A 214 2.91 -11.69 -17.92
N THR A 215 1.90 -10.83 -17.89
CA THR A 215 1.32 -10.19 -19.06
C THR A 215 2.01 -8.87 -19.39
N ALA A 216 2.53 -8.16 -18.38
CA ALA A 216 3.33 -6.96 -18.56
C ALA A 216 4.30 -6.74 -17.40
N ILE A 217 5.45 -6.12 -17.67
CA ILE A 217 6.29 -5.47 -16.66
C ILE A 217 5.93 -3.99 -16.68
N THR A 218 5.58 -3.44 -15.52
CA THR A 218 5.08 -2.06 -15.40
C THR A 218 6.06 -1.14 -14.68
N SER A 219 6.96 -1.68 -13.85
CA SER A 219 8.03 -0.89 -13.22
C SER A 219 9.25 -1.73 -12.85
N VAL A 220 10.42 -1.12 -12.93
CA VAL A 220 11.70 -1.65 -12.43
C VAL A 220 12.38 -0.56 -11.63
N VAL A 221 12.56 -0.78 -10.32
CA VAL A 221 13.22 0.15 -9.41
C VAL A 221 14.47 -0.52 -8.86
N VAL A 222 15.63 0.01 -9.21
CA VAL A 222 16.94 -0.46 -8.72
C VAL A 222 17.39 0.37 -7.52
N THR A 223 17.88 -0.28 -6.47
CA THR A 223 18.46 0.36 -5.28
C THR A 223 19.63 -0.47 -4.78
N GLY A 224 20.84 0.08 -4.88
CA GLY A 224 22.06 -0.68 -4.58
C GLY A 224 22.20 -1.89 -5.49
N ASN A 225 22.38 -3.07 -4.88
CA ASN A 225 22.45 -4.36 -5.56
C ASN A 225 21.10 -5.08 -5.66
N CYS A 226 20.00 -4.42 -5.31
CA CYS A 226 18.65 -4.99 -5.36
C CYS A 226 17.77 -4.29 -6.39
N ALA A 227 16.77 -5.01 -6.90
CA ALA A 227 15.75 -4.47 -7.78
C ALA A 227 14.35 -4.97 -7.43
N LYS A 228 13.39 -4.04 -7.42
CA LYS A 228 11.96 -4.33 -7.34
C LYS A 228 11.35 -4.25 -8.72
N VAL A 229 10.79 -5.35 -9.19
CA VAL A 229 10.09 -5.46 -10.48
C VAL A 229 8.60 -5.67 -10.25
N ARG A 230 7.77 -4.79 -10.82
CA ARG A 230 6.32 -4.89 -10.74
C ARG A 230 5.71 -5.18 -12.09
N GLY A 231 4.55 -5.82 -12.08
CA GLY A 231 3.84 -6.14 -13.30
C GLY A 231 2.45 -6.72 -13.07
N THR A 232 1.83 -7.09 -14.17
CA THR A 232 0.59 -7.88 -14.19
C THR A 232 0.89 -9.28 -14.71
N ALA A 233 0.14 -10.27 -14.25
CA ALA A 233 0.30 -11.67 -14.60
C ALA A 233 -1.03 -12.42 -14.65
N THR A 234 -1.01 -13.56 -15.32
CA THR A 234 -2.01 -14.62 -15.14
C THR A 234 -1.52 -15.63 -14.12
N VAL A 235 -2.45 -16.28 -13.44
CA VAL A 235 -2.19 -17.43 -12.56
C VAL A 235 -2.87 -18.65 -13.16
N ASN A 236 -2.10 -19.71 -13.42
CA ASN A 236 -2.55 -20.92 -14.09
C ASN A 236 -3.30 -20.63 -15.42
N GLY A 237 -2.85 -19.59 -16.13
CA GLY A 237 -3.41 -19.18 -17.43
C GLY A 237 -4.71 -18.38 -17.36
N THR A 238 -5.19 -18.01 -16.17
CA THR A 238 -6.43 -17.24 -16.00
C THR A 238 -6.24 -16.01 -15.11
N GLY A 239 -7.22 -15.10 -15.12
CA GLY A 239 -7.24 -13.90 -14.30
C GLY A 239 -6.23 -12.82 -14.70
N SER A 240 -6.24 -11.72 -13.96
CA SER A 240 -5.26 -10.62 -14.07
C SER A 240 -4.88 -10.21 -12.66
N PHE A 241 -3.64 -10.48 -12.28
CA PHE A 241 -3.11 -10.28 -10.94
C PHE A 241 -1.89 -9.37 -10.98
N GLY A 242 -1.75 -8.51 -9.99
CA GLY A 242 -0.52 -7.77 -9.77
C GLY A 242 0.54 -8.65 -9.13
N PHE A 243 1.80 -8.36 -9.42
CA PHE A 243 2.93 -8.90 -8.67
C PHE A 243 3.99 -7.83 -8.41
N GLU A 244 4.73 -8.02 -7.32
CA GLU A 244 6.01 -7.39 -7.03
C GLU A 244 7.03 -8.51 -6.79
N VAL A 245 8.13 -8.47 -7.53
CA VAL A 245 9.30 -9.31 -7.34
C VAL A 245 10.41 -8.46 -6.74
N ASP A 246 11.06 -8.97 -5.71
CA ASP A 246 12.26 -8.39 -5.10
C ASP A 246 13.44 -9.34 -5.38
N VAL A 247 14.51 -8.85 -5.98
CA VAL A 247 15.73 -9.62 -6.25
C VAL A 247 16.95 -8.85 -5.80
N CYS A 248 17.93 -9.54 -5.21
CA CYS A 248 19.21 -8.96 -4.85
C CYS A 248 20.35 -9.83 -5.36
N ASP A 249 21.33 -9.17 -5.96
CA ASP A 249 22.57 -9.70 -6.52
C ASP A 249 23.67 -9.55 -5.47
N ASN A 250 23.91 -10.60 -4.70
CA ASN A 250 24.74 -10.55 -3.49
C ASN A 250 26.13 -11.16 -3.71
N ASP A 251 26.30 -12.05 -4.69
CA ASP A 251 27.60 -12.65 -5.00
C ASP A 251 27.66 -13.26 -6.42
N GLU A 252 28.86 -13.49 -6.92
CA GLU A 252 29.12 -14.24 -8.15
C GLU A 252 30.04 -15.45 -7.87
N PRO A 253 29.54 -16.70 -7.97
CA PRO A 253 28.20 -17.11 -8.44
C PRO A 253 27.09 -16.88 -7.41
N GLY A 254 25.88 -16.58 -7.88
CA GLY A 254 24.73 -16.21 -7.04
C GLY A 254 24.11 -17.31 -6.19
N LYS A 255 24.55 -18.56 -6.32
CA LYS A 255 24.03 -19.66 -5.50
C LYS A 255 24.37 -19.44 -4.02
N ASP A 256 23.40 -19.69 -3.14
CA ASP A 256 23.51 -19.57 -1.68
C ASP A 256 23.78 -18.12 -1.20
N ALA A 257 23.69 -17.12 -2.10
CA ALA A 257 23.92 -15.70 -1.81
C ALA A 257 22.79 -14.80 -2.33
N ASP A 258 22.44 -14.91 -3.61
CA ASP A 258 21.39 -14.11 -4.23
C ASP A 258 20.02 -14.44 -3.63
N THR A 259 19.10 -13.48 -3.70
CA THR A 259 17.75 -13.67 -3.16
C THR A 259 16.68 -13.37 -4.19
N PHE A 260 15.57 -14.10 -4.09
CA PHE A 260 14.34 -13.83 -4.83
C PHE A 260 13.15 -13.81 -3.87
N GLY A 261 12.24 -12.88 -4.08
CA GLY A 261 10.94 -12.82 -3.43
C GLY A 261 9.86 -12.43 -4.42
N ILE A 262 8.64 -12.94 -4.22
CA ILE A 262 7.45 -12.56 -4.96
C ILE A 262 6.28 -12.36 -4.00
N VAL A 263 5.54 -11.27 -4.22
CA VAL A 263 4.26 -10.96 -3.57
C VAL A 263 3.23 -10.71 -4.66
N MET A 264 2.02 -11.24 -4.49
CA MET A 264 0.93 -11.11 -5.46
C MET A 264 -0.32 -10.47 -4.86
N SER A 265 -1.12 -9.85 -5.73
CA SER A 265 -2.35 -9.13 -5.33
C SER A 265 -3.46 -10.04 -4.78
N ASP A 266 -3.36 -11.36 -4.97
CA ASP A 266 -4.26 -12.36 -4.38
C ASP A 266 -3.78 -12.88 -3.00
N GLY A 267 -2.73 -12.26 -2.44
CA GLY A 267 -2.19 -12.60 -1.12
C GLY A 267 -1.11 -13.67 -1.14
N TYR A 268 -0.79 -14.25 -2.29
CA TYR A 268 0.31 -15.22 -2.40
C TYR A 268 1.67 -14.54 -2.17
N MET A 269 2.53 -15.19 -1.39
CA MET A 269 3.89 -14.73 -1.07
C MET A 269 4.86 -15.90 -1.05
N ALA A 270 6.07 -15.71 -1.58
CA ALA A 270 7.19 -16.64 -1.42
C ALA A 270 8.53 -15.90 -1.53
N SER A 271 9.54 -16.34 -0.80
CA SER A 271 10.88 -15.75 -0.86
C SER A 271 11.95 -16.72 -0.35
N GLY A 272 13.17 -16.58 -0.84
CA GLY A 272 14.31 -17.35 -0.34
C GLY A 272 15.64 -16.93 -0.97
N THR A 273 16.71 -17.45 -0.38
CA THR A 273 18.05 -17.46 -1.00
C THR A 273 18.07 -18.50 -2.12
N LEU A 274 18.75 -18.21 -3.23
CA LEU A 274 18.78 -19.09 -4.38
C LEU A 274 19.49 -20.41 -4.06
N GLY A 275 18.78 -21.52 -4.17
CA GLY A 275 19.40 -22.86 -4.10
C GLY A 275 20.16 -23.23 -5.38
N GLY A 276 19.96 -22.44 -6.44
CA GLY A 276 20.70 -22.47 -7.68
C GLY A 276 20.18 -21.40 -8.64
N GLY A 277 21.07 -20.81 -9.44
CA GLY A 277 20.73 -19.69 -10.32
C GLY A 277 21.66 -18.49 -10.16
N ASN A 278 21.25 -17.36 -10.71
CA ASN A 278 21.92 -16.06 -10.56
C ASN A 278 20.90 -14.93 -10.75
N VAL A 279 21.15 -13.82 -10.07
CA VAL A 279 20.59 -12.50 -10.32
C VAL A 279 21.71 -11.66 -10.94
N GLN A 280 21.40 -10.80 -11.91
CA GLN A 280 22.34 -9.83 -12.45
C GLN A 280 21.62 -8.51 -12.65
N LEU A 281 22.21 -7.44 -12.11
CA LEU A 281 21.81 -6.07 -12.37
C LEU A 281 22.83 -5.43 -13.33
N HIS A 282 22.34 -4.67 -14.32
CA HIS A 282 23.17 -3.93 -15.27
C HIS A 282 22.76 -2.46 -15.35
#